data_AF-A0A7S0JF53-F1
#
_entry.id   AF-A0A7S0JF53-F1
#
_cell.length_a   1.000
_cell.length_b   1.000
_cell.length_c   1.000
_cell.angle_alpha   90.00
_cell.angle_beta   90.00
_cell.angle_gamma   90.00
#
_symmetry.space_group_name_H-M   'P 1'
#
loop_
_entity.id
_entity.type
_entity.pdbx_description
1 polymer ?
#
loop_
_entity_poly.entity_id
_entity_poly.type
_entity_poly.pdbx_seq_one_letter_code
_entity_poly.pdbx_strand_id
1 'polypeptide(L)'
;HLHLPRSSLPLVARSTRTHDTPVRPRQEELGASLCERLRASLEEVDGVSEVEVTDLRLPSSVEHAPQVSLLKYAGPELSEWRVRWQPPSTQAGGSITLRGRKFGVTFSVVLGVGEIRFDGVVQCCLLAGDGPAAQPSCRVGFKRLPEIRFELGIANKALSPGSDTLRSWLQRQLERWVRAVAVLPQTVSIRLPSRSDRSLALHERADEGERAHGAL
;
A
#
# COMPACT_ATOMS: atom_id res chain seq x y z
N HIS A 1 -15.99 -71.76 -12.66
CA HIS A 1 -17.20 -71.62 -11.82
C HIS A 1 -16.93 -70.53 -10.79
N LEU A 2 -17.12 -69.25 -11.13
CA LEU A 2 -18.36 -68.47 -10.95
C LEU A 2 -18.90 -68.54 -9.51
N HIS A 3 -18.67 -67.49 -8.71
CA HIS A 3 -19.73 -66.67 -8.11
C HIS A 3 -19.15 -65.44 -7.39
N LEU A 4 -19.48 -64.26 -7.91
CA LEU A 4 -19.44 -62.98 -7.19
C LEU A 4 -20.55 -62.94 -6.13
N PRO A 5 -20.38 -62.13 -5.08
CA PRO A 5 -21.47 -61.28 -4.62
C PRO A 5 -21.11 -59.80 -4.67
N ARG A 6 -22.08 -59.03 -5.20
CA ARG A 6 -22.20 -57.58 -5.19
C ARG A 6 -22.66 -57.10 -3.81
N SER A 7 -22.03 -56.08 -3.25
CA SER A 7 -22.63 -55.18 -2.24
C SER A 7 -21.91 -53.83 -2.27
N SER A 8 -22.53 -52.82 -2.89
CA SER A 8 -23.13 -51.64 -2.23
C SER A 8 -22.14 -50.55 -1.82
N LEU A 9 -22.08 -49.52 -2.66
CA LEU A 9 -21.49 -48.19 -2.44
C LEU A 9 -22.12 -47.48 -1.24
N PRO A 10 -21.36 -46.63 -0.52
CA PRO A 10 -21.88 -45.39 0.01
C PRO A 10 -21.47 -44.21 -0.87
N LEU A 11 -22.50 -43.51 -1.33
CA LEU A 11 -22.47 -42.14 -1.82
C LEU A 11 -21.97 -41.24 -0.68
N VAL A 12 -20.79 -40.63 -0.80
CA VAL A 12 -20.42 -39.48 0.04
C VAL A 12 -20.24 -38.27 -0.84
N ALA A 13 -21.06 -37.27 -0.53
CA ALA A 13 -21.23 -36.04 -1.26
C ALA A 13 -19.98 -35.14 -1.22
N ARG A 14 -19.73 -34.55 -2.39
CA ARG A 14 -19.30 -33.15 -2.62
C ARG A 14 -18.75 -32.36 -1.42
N SER A 15 -17.50 -31.92 -1.59
CA SER A 15 -17.05 -30.53 -1.56
C SER A 15 -17.67 -29.61 -0.49
N THR A 16 -16.85 -29.24 0.49
CA THR A 16 -16.75 -27.82 0.89
C THR A 16 -15.28 -27.42 0.92
N ARG A 17 -14.86 -26.76 -0.16
CA ARG A 17 -13.79 -25.75 -0.13
C ARG A 17 -14.02 -24.85 1.08
N THR A 18 -13.11 -24.86 2.04
CA THR A 18 -12.92 -23.74 2.97
C THR A 18 -11.49 -23.79 3.51
N HIS A 19 -10.55 -23.32 2.70
CA HIS A 19 -9.34 -22.67 3.20
C HIS A 19 -8.82 -21.74 2.11
N ASP A 20 -9.68 -20.79 1.75
CA ASP A 20 -9.22 -19.56 1.14
C ASP A 20 -9.46 -18.51 2.23
N THR A 21 -8.52 -18.40 3.16
CA THR A 21 -8.43 -17.24 4.04
C THR A 21 -7.60 -16.24 3.25
N PRO A 22 -8.22 -15.31 2.50
CA PRO A 22 -7.43 -14.34 1.78
C PRO A 22 -6.70 -13.51 2.82
N VAL A 23 -5.37 -13.55 2.78
CA VAL A 23 -4.47 -12.65 3.52
C VAL A 23 -4.66 -11.24 2.93
N ARG A 24 -5.83 -10.64 3.17
CA ARG A 24 -6.25 -9.30 2.74
C ARG A 24 -6.24 -8.19 3.80
N PRO A 25 -5.93 -8.38 5.11
CA PRO A 25 -6.13 -7.30 6.09
C PRO A 25 -5.16 -6.12 5.91
N ARG A 26 -3.96 -6.32 5.32
CA ARG A 26 -2.92 -5.28 5.27
C ARG A 26 -3.16 -4.16 4.26
N GLN A 27 -3.94 -4.42 3.20
CA GLN A 27 -4.17 -3.42 2.16
C GLN A 27 -5.27 -2.43 2.55
N GLU A 28 -6.34 -2.94 3.16
CA GLU A 28 -7.43 -2.12 3.68
C GLU A 28 -6.93 -1.21 4.81
N GLU A 29 -6.05 -1.70 5.67
CA GLU A 29 -5.37 -0.92 6.72
C GLU A 29 -4.54 0.23 6.13
N LEU A 30 -3.76 -0.02 5.08
CA LEU A 30 -2.95 1.00 4.42
C LEU A 30 -3.81 2.06 3.73
N GLY A 31 -4.87 1.63 3.03
CA GLY A 31 -5.83 2.50 2.38
C GLY A 31 -6.57 3.38 3.39
N ALA A 32 -7.07 2.78 4.48
CA ALA A 32 -7.73 3.50 5.56
C ALA A 32 -6.81 4.54 6.21
N SER A 33 -5.56 4.18 6.54
CA SER A 33 -4.60 5.13 7.14
C SER A 33 -4.26 6.28 6.20
N LEU A 34 -4.13 6.02 4.90
CA LEU A 34 -3.91 7.07 3.91
C LEU A 34 -5.13 8.00 3.81
N CYS A 35 -6.34 7.46 3.75
CA CYS A 35 -7.58 8.23 3.76
C CYS A 35 -7.70 9.12 5.00
N GLU A 36 -7.46 8.59 6.19
CA GLU A 36 -7.51 9.36 7.45
C GLU A 36 -6.51 10.53 7.43
N ARG A 37 -5.28 10.30 6.97
CA ARG A 37 -4.27 11.35 6.88
C ARG A 37 -4.63 12.41 5.83
N LEU A 38 -5.18 12.00 4.70
CA LEU A 38 -5.67 12.92 3.67
C LEU A 38 -6.79 13.80 4.22
N ARG A 39 -7.77 13.21 4.92
CA ARG A 39 -8.85 13.97 5.59
C ARG A 39 -8.29 14.97 6.58
N ALA A 40 -7.47 14.52 7.54
CA ALA A 40 -6.88 15.39 8.55
C ALA A 40 -6.08 16.54 7.94
N SER A 41 -5.34 16.30 6.86
CA SER A 41 -4.59 17.36 6.17
C SER A 41 -5.53 18.36 5.50
N LEU A 42 -6.56 17.88 4.79
CA LEU A 42 -7.50 18.69 4.01
C LEU A 42 -8.47 19.50 4.86
N GLU A 43 -8.78 19.03 6.07
CA GLU A 43 -9.58 19.78 7.06
C GLU A 43 -8.86 21.04 7.56
N GLU A 44 -7.52 21.13 7.43
CA GLU A 44 -6.77 22.36 7.74
C GLU A 44 -6.97 23.47 6.70
N VAL A 45 -7.62 23.20 5.56
CA VAL A 45 -7.88 24.22 4.53
C VAL A 45 -8.98 25.17 4.98
N ASP A 46 -8.67 26.46 5.04
CA ASP A 46 -9.64 27.50 5.38
C ASP A 46 -10.89 27.48 4.47
N GLY A 47 -12.04 27.24 5.10
CA GLY A 47 -13.34 27.14 4.46
C GLY A 47 -13.77 25.72 4.10
N VAL A 48 -12.94 24.70 4.28
CA VAL A 48 -13.34 23.28 4.17
C VAL A 48 -13.95 22.83 5.51
N SER A 49 -15.12 22.20 5.45
CA SER A 49 -15.83 21.71 6.64
C SER A 49 -15.97 20.19 6.66
N GLU A 50 -15.91 19.54 5.50
CA GLU A 50 -16.08 18.10 5.37
C GLU A 50 -15.20 17.59 4.21
N VAL A 51 -14.49 16.48 4.46
CA VAL A 51 -13.63 15.82 3.48
C VAL A 51 -14.04 14.37 3.35
N GLU A 52 -14.50 13.99 2.17
CA GLU A 52 -14.90 12.63 1.83
C GLU A 52 -13.93 12.07 0.79
N VAL A 53 -13.23 10.98 1.13
CA VAL A 53 -12.36 10.28 0.18
C VAL A 53 -13.13 9.08 -0.35
N THR A 54 -13.38 9.05 -1.65
CA THR A 54 -14.07 7.98 -2.36
C THR A 54 -13.15 7.31 -3.38
N ASP A 55 -13.36 6.03 -3.66
CA ASP A 55 -12.67 5.29 -4.73
C ASP A 55 -11.13 5.34 -4.68
N LEU A 56 -10.53 5.41 -3.48
CA LEU A 56 -9.07 5.32 -3.35
C LEU A 56 -8.60 3.94 -3.80
N ARG A 57 -7.93 3.92 -4.95
CA ARG A 57 -7.32 2.75 -5.58
C ARG A 57 -5.81 2.84 -5.39
N LEU A 58 -5.27 1.84 -4.70
CA LEU A 58 -3.84 1.59 -4.63
C LEU A 58 -3.59 0.23 -5.29
N PRO A 59 -2.68 0.13 -6.26
CA PRO A 59 -2.43 -1.12 -6.97
C PRO A 59 -1.86 -2.15 -6.02
N SER A 60 -2.42 -3.35 -6.07
CA SER A 60 -2.00 -4.50 -5.27
C SER A 60 -1.34 -5.62 -6.09
N SER A 61 -1.26 -5.45 -7.42
CA SER A 61 -0.60 -6.41 -8.28
C SER A 61 0.91 -6.22 -8.26
N VAL A 62 1.64 -7.33 -8.38
CA VAL A 62 3.10 -7.35 -8.49
C VAL A 62 3.57 -6.58 -9.74
N GLU A 63 2.78 -6.60 -10.82
CA GLU A 63 3.05 -5.90 -12.08
C GLU A 63 3.09 -4.37 -11.93
N HIS A 64 2.49 -3.83 -10.87
CA HIS A 64 2.44 -2.40 -10.57
C HIS A 64 3.15 -2.05 -9.26
N ALA A 65 3.96 -2.97 -8.73
CA ALA A 65 4.77 -2.73 -7.57
C ALA A 65 5.85 -1.66 -7.85
N PRO A 66 6.29 -0.91 -6.82
CA PRO A 66 7.45 -0.04 -6.94
C PRO A 66 8.68 -0.81 -7.45
N GLN A 67 9.34 -0.26 -8.46
CA GLN A 67 10.64 -0.74 -8.92
C GLN A 67 11.70 -0.31 -7.92
N VAL A 68 12.50 -1.27 -7.46
CA VAL A 68 13.57 -1.03 -6.49
C VAL A 68 14.89 -1.47 -7.11
N SER A 69 15.89 -0.59 -7.10
CA SER A 69 17.25 -0.90 -7.57
C SER A 69 18.29 -0.54 -6.52
N LEU A 70 19.24 -1.43 -6.29
CA LEU A 70 20.35 -1.19 -5.38
C LEU A 70 21.33 -0.18 -6.00
N LEU A 71 21.58 0.92 -5.31
CA LEU A 71 22.57 1.91 -5.71
C LEU A 71 23.92 1.71 -5.01
N LYS A 72 23.87 1.39 -3.72
CA LYS A 72 25.06 1.23 -2.88
C LYS A 72 24.80 0.18 -1.81
N TYR A 73 25.77 -0.70 -1.59
CA TYR A 73 25.78 -1.62 -0.47
C TYR A 73 27.10 -1.50 0.28
N ALA A 74 27.03 -1.13 1.56
CA ALA A 74 28.19 -0.99 2.44
C ALA A 74 28.04 -1.87 3.69
N GLY A 75 27.29 -2.98 3.56
CA GLY A 75 27.01 -3.92 4.64
C GLY A 75 25.59 -3.78 5.22
N PRO A 76 25.28 -4.53 6.31
CA PRO A 76 23.97 -4.53 6.95
C PRO A 76 23.55 -3.15 7.47
N GLU A 77 24.51 -2.38 7.96
CA GLU A 77 24.29 -1.06 8.55
C GLU A 77 23.89 0.00 7.53
N LEU A 78 24.25 -0.20 6.25
CA LEU A 78 24.05 0.80 5.22
C LEU A 78 23.86 0.21 3.83
N SER A 79 22.66 0.38 3.30
CA SER A 79 22.36 0.20 1.89
C SER A 79 21.52 1.36 1.35
N GLU A 80 21.75 1.74 0.10
CA GLU A 80 21.00 2.77 -0.59
C GLU A 80 20.29 2.17 -1.80
N TRP A 81 19.00 2.45 -1.91
CA TRP A 81 18.13 1.91 -2.95
C TRP A 81 17.38 3.05 -3.62
N ARG A 82 17.26 2.99 -4.94
CA ARG A 82 16.34 3.86 -5.67
C ARG A 82 14.99 3.18 -5.76
N VAL A 83 13.95 3.89 -5.37
CA VAL A 83 12.55 3.47 -5.46
C VAL A 83 11.88 4.32 -6.53
N ARG A 84 11.29 3.67 -7.52
CA ARG A 84 10.51 4.31 -8.58
C ARG A 84 9.13 3.66 -8.66
N TRP A 85 8.09 4.46 -8.64
CA TRP A 85 6.73 3.98 -8.75
C TRP A 85 5.90 4.93 -9.60
N GLN A 86 5.40 4.40 -10.72
CA GLN A 86 4.54 5.11 -11.66
C GLN A 86 3.48 4.13 -12.18
N PRO A 87 2.50 3.77 -11.34
CA PRO A 87 1.42 2.90 -11.76
C PRO A 87 0.52 3.59 -12.81
N PRO A 88 -0.16 2.82 -13.68
CA PRO A 88 -1.18 3.37 -14.56
C PRO A 88 -2.29 4.08 -13.77
N SER A 89 -2.81 5.20 -14.29
CA SER A 89 -3.89 5.99 -13.66
C SER A 89 -5.19 5.21 -13.45
N THR A 90 -5.39 4.12 -14.20
CA THR A 90 -6.52 3.20 -14.03
C THR A 90 -6.41 2.33 -12.78
N GLN A 91 -5.19 2.14 -12.28
CA GLN A 91 -4.85 1.23 -11.17
C GLN A 91 -4.49 1.95 -9.88
N ALA A 92 -3.98 3.18 -10.00
CA ALA A 92 -3.67 4.04 -8.86
C ALA A 92 -4.31 5.41 -9.03
N GLY A 93 -5.13 5.79 -8.07
CA GLY A 93 -5.82 7.07 -8.08
C GLY A 93 -6.99 7.07 -7.10
N GLY A 94 -7.78 8.13 -7.10
CA GLY A 94 -8.97 8.18 -6.27
C GLY A 94 -9.74 9.46 -6.47
N SER A 95 -10.86 9.58 -5.78
CA SER A 95 -11.69 10.77 -5.80
C SER A 95 -11.73 11.36 -4.39
N ILE A 96 -11.54 12.67 -4.29
CA ILE A 96 -11.63 13.39 -3.02
C ILE A 96 -12.71 14.44 -3.18
N THR A 97 -13.81 14.28 -2.46
CA THR A 97 -14.89 15.26 -2.39
C THR A 97 -14.64 16.18 -1.20
N LEU A 98 -14.47 17.47 -1.49
CA LEU A 98 -14.32 18.54 -0.51
C LEU A 98 -15.62 19.31 -0.43
N ARG A 99 -16.18 19.46 0.77
CA ARG A 99 -17.34 20.31 1.03
C ARG A 99 -16.97 21.36 2.07
N GLY A 100 -17.50 22.56 1.87
CA GLY A 100 -17.10 23.69 2.68
C GLY A 100 -17.98 24.92 2.50
N ARG A 101 -17.65 25.96 3.25
CA ARG A 101 -18.27 27.29 3.16
C ARG A 101 -17.20 28.37 3.26
N LYS A 102 -17.17 29.28 2.28
CA LYS A 102 -16.26 30.44 2.27
C LYS A 102 -17.01 31.68 1.83
N PHE A 103 -16.82 32.80 2.52
CA PHE A 103 -17.50 34.07 2.24
C PHE A 103 -19.04 33.94 2.13
N GLY A 104 -19.64 33.09 2.97
CA GLY A 104 -21.09 32.86 2.99
C GLY A 104 -21.61 31.86 1.95
N VAL A 105 -20.79 31.47 0.95
CA VAL A 105 -21.15 30.54 -0.14
C VAL A 105 -20.69 29.12 0.19
N THR A 106 -21.57 28.13 0.02
CA THR A 106 -21.23 26.71 0.14
C THR A 106 -20.64 26.18 -1.16
N PHE A 107 -19.65 25.29 -1.07
CA PHE A 107 -19.05 24.65 -2.23
C PHE A 107 -18.93 23.14 -2.04
N SER A 108 -18.94 22.42 -3.17
CA SER A 108 -18.64 20.99 -3.27
C SER A 108 -17.74 20.77 -4.47
N VAL A 109 -16.54 20.24 -4.23
CA VAL A 109 -15.49 20.04 -5.23
C VAL A 109 -15.08 18.58 -5.23
N VAL A 110 -15.20 17.91 -6.37
CA VAL A 110 -14.66 16.56 -6.58
C VAL A 110 -13.31 16.67 -7.27
N LEU A 111 -12.27 16.16 -6.61
CA LEU A 111 -10.90 16.08 -7.09
C LEU A 111 -10.58 14.64 -7.49
N GLY A 112 -10.29 14.41 -8.77
CA GLY A 112 -9.69 13.16 -9.21
C GLY A 112 -8.19 13.20 -9.00
N VAL A 113 -7.64 12.27 -8.22
CA VAL A 113 -6.20 12.01 -8.07
C VAL A 113 -5.81 10.96 -9.09
N GLY A 114 -4.86 11.28 -9.97
CA GLY A 114 -4.34 10.37 -10.98
C GLY A 114 -2.83 10.57 -11.21
N GLU A 115 -2.28 9.80 -12.14
CA GLU A 115 -0.87 9.88 -12.57
C GLU A 115 0.13 9.96 -11.42
N ILE A 116 -0.04 9.10 -10.41
CA ILE A 116 0.84 9.10 -9.25
C ILE A 116 2.25 8.70 -9.70
N ARG A 117 3.24 9.55 -9.42
CA ARG A 117 4.66 9.29 -9.66
C ARG A 117 5.45 9.52 -8.39
N PHE A 118 6.38 8.62 -8.15
CA PHE A 118 7.25 8.61 -6.99
C PHE A 118 8.66 8.19 -7.41
N ASP A 119 9.66 9.05 -7.24
CA ASP A 119 11.08 8.69 -7.43
C ASP A 119 11.88 9.22 -6.23
N GLY A 120 12.64 8.35 -5.59
CA GLY A 120 13.49 8.73 -4.48
C GLY A 120 14.59 7.73 -4.18
N VAL A 121 15.57 8.18 -3.39
CA VAL A 121 16.61 7.31 -2.85
C VAL A 121 16.33 7.08 -1.37
N VAL A 122 16.10 5.83 -1.01
CA VAL A 122 15.99 5.37 0.38
C VAL A 122 17.33 4.86 0.87
N GLN A 123 17.61 5.15 2.13
CA GLN A 123 18.67 4.54 2.90
C GLN A 123 18.04 3.53 3.87
N CYS A 124 18.57 2.33 3.86
CA CYS A 124 18.14 1.23 4.71
C CYS A 124 19.28 0.83 5.64
N CYS A 125 18.95 0.66 6.92
CA CYS A 125 19.85 0.19 7.96
C CYS A 125 19.21 -1.02 8.64
N LEU A 126 19.85 -2.18 8.52
CA LEU A 126 19.43 -3.40 9.18
C LEU A 126 19.89 -3.35 10.63
N LEU A 127 18.96 -3.39 11.57
CA LEU A 127 19.25 -3.49 12.99
C LEU A 127 19.12 -4.93 13.41
N ALA A 128 20.24 -5.51 13.86
CA ALA A 128 20.21 -6.74 14.62
C ALA A 128 19.34 -6.51 15.87
N GLY A 129 18.48 -7.46 16.19
CA GLY A 129 17.78 -7.42 17.47
C GLY A 129 18.80 -7.62 18.59
N ASP A 130 18.80 -6.74 19.59
CA ASP A 130 19.62 -6.92 20.79
C ASP A 130 19.03 -8.03 21.66
N GLY A 131 19.61 -9.23 21.56
CA GLY A 131 19.27 -10.39 22.38
C GLY A 131 18.64 -11.55 21.60
N PRO A 132 18.57 -12.75 22.21
CA PRO A 132 18.15 -13.98 21.53
C PRO A 132 16.66 -14.00 21.12
N ALA A 133 15.85 -13.09 21.66
CA ALA A 133 14.41 -12.96 21.36
C ALA A 133 14.05 -11.69 20.57
N ALA A 134 15.02 -10.82 20.26
CA ALA A 134 14.74 -9.55 19.61
C ALA A 134 14.55 -9.74 18.10
N GLN A 135 13.37 -9.36 17.61
CA GLN A 135 13.03 -9.48 16.20
C GLN A 135 13.89 -8.51 15.36
N PRO A 136 14.57 -8.98 14.30
CA PRO A 136 15.34 -8.10 13.43
C PRO A 136 14.43 -7.04 12.81
N SER A 137 14.95 -5.83 12.66
CA SER A 137 14.21 -4.71 12.07
C SER A 137 15.04 -3.97 11.05
N CYS A 138 14.39 -3.31 10.10
CA CYS A 138 15.02 -2.47 9.10
C CYS A 138 14.50 -1.04 9.27
N ARG A 139 15.40 -0.09 9.48
CA ARG A 139 15.06 1.34 9.41
C ARG A 139 15.22 1.83 7.99
N VAL A 140 14.19 2.46 7.47
CA VAL A 140 14.16 3.00 6.12
C VAL A 140 13.85 4.50 6.19
N GLY A 141 14.63 5.31 5.48
CA GLY A 141 14.39 6.74 5.34
C GLY A 141 14.90 7.26 4.01
N PHE A 142 14.19 8.20 3.40
CA PHE A 142 14.60 8.88 2.19
C PHE A 142 15.76 9.83 2.49
N LYS A 143 16.83 9.77 1.69
CA LYS A 143 17.98 10.69 1.84
C LYS A 143 17.61 12.15 1.61
N ARG A 144 16.60 12.38 0.78
CA ARG A 144 16.02 13.68 0.42
C ARG A 144 14.53 13.50 0.19
N LEU A 145 13.76 14.58 0.21
CA LEU A 145 12.35 14.54 -0.18
C LEU A 145 12.24 13.87 -1.58
N PRO A 146 11.50 12.75 -1.71
CA PRO A 146 11.30 12.12 -3.00
C PRO A 146 10.50 13.06 -3.91
N GLU A 147 10.68 12.89 -5.21
CA GLU A 147 9.83 13.53 -6.19
C GLU A 147 8.45 12.87 -6.16
N ILE A 148 7.43 13.64 -5.79
CA ILE A 148 6.05 13.20 -5.71
C ILE A 148 5.24 14.04 -6.69
N ARG A 149 4.63 13.40 -7.68
CA ARG A 149 3.71 14.05 -8.62
C ARG A 149 2.39 13.30 -8.65
N PHE A 150 1.33 14.05 -8.80
CA PHE A 150 -0.01 13.53 -9.08
C PHE A 150 -0.77 14.61 -9.83
N GLU A 151 -1.69 14.17 -10.68
CA GLU A 151 -2.61 15.06 -11.37
C GLU A 151 -3.89 15.19 -10.56
N LEU A 152 -4.37 16.43 -10.47
CA LEU A 152 -5.68 16.75 -9.92
C LEU A 152 -6.59 17.24 -11.03
N GLY A 153 -7.64 16.48 -11.32
CA GLY A 153 -8.75 16.88 -12.17
C GLY A 153 -9.92 17.39 -11.35
N ILE A 154 -10.49 18.54 -11.71
CA ILE A 154 -11.74 19.04 -11.10
C ILE A 154 -12.91 18.68 -12.02
N ALA A 155 -13.90 17.94 -11.50
CA ALA A 155 -15.07 17.56 -12.29
C ALA A 155 -15.94 18.76 -12.70
N ASN A 156 -15.99 19.80 -11.86
CA ASN A 156 -16.73 21.04 -12.12
C ASN A 156 -15.85 22.14 -12.72
N LYS A 157 -16.01 22.41 -14.03
CA LYS A 157 -15.26 23.44 -14.79
C LYS A 157 -15.40 24.87 -14.23
N ALA A 158 -16.43 25.15 -13.44
CA ALA A 158 -16.72 26.48 -12.89
C ALA A 158 -15.70 27.00 -11.87
N LEU A 159 -14.76 26.16 -11.39
CA LEU A 159 -13.78 26.50 -10.35
C LEU A 159 -12.31 26.44 -10.82
N SER A 160 -12.07 26.54 -12.13
CA SER A 160 -10.73 26.31 -12.71
C SER A 160 -9.58 27.17 -12.13
N PRO A 161 -9.75 28.47 -11.77
CA PRO A 161 -8.65 29.28 -11.26
C PRO A 161 -8.15 28.84 -9.88
N GLY A 162 -9.01 28.20 -9.08
CA GLY A 162 -8.66 27.67 -7.76
C GLY A 162 -7.92 26.33 -7.81
N SER A 163 -7.95 25.64 -8.97
CA SER A 163 -7.49 24.26 -9.10
C SER A 163 -5.98 24.11 -8.92
N ASP A 164 -5.19 24.98 -9.54
CA ASP A 164 -3.73 24.95 -9.44
C ASP A 164 -3.26 25.33 -8.03
N THR A 165 -3.92 26.32 -7.41
CA THR A 165 -3.60 26.72 -6.03
C THR A 165 -3.84 25.58 -5.05
N LEU A 166 -4.98 24.88 -5.19
CA LEU A 166 -5.32 23.73 -4.38
C LEU A 166 -4.36 22.56 -4.63
N ARG A 167 -4.00 22.29 -5.90
CA ARG A 167 -2.99 21.29 -6.27
C ARG A 167 -1.65 21.57 -5.60
N SER A 168 -1.12 22.78 -5.76
CA SER A 168 0.15 23.16 -5.13
C SER A 168 0.09 23.16 -3.61
N TRP A 169 -1.06 23.49 -3.00
CA TRP A 169 -1.23 23.38 -1.56
C TRP A 169 -1.22 21.92 -1.10
N LEU A 170 -1.98 21.04 -1.75
CA LEU A 170 -2.03 19.60 -1.44
C LEU A 170 -0.68 18.94 -1.59
N GLN A 171 0.02 19.24 -2.69
CA GLN A 171 1.36 18.75 -2.92
C GLN A 171 2.32 19.20 -1.80
N ARG A 172 2.29 20.48 -1.41
CA ARG A 172 3.12 20.99 -0.29
C ARG A 172 2.80 20.32 1.04
N GLN A 173 1.54 19.99 1.32
CA GLN A 173 1.18 19.27 2.55
C GLN A 173 1.68 17.83 2.54
N LEU A 174 1.52 17.13 1.42
CA LEU A 174 2.06 15.79 1.26
C LEU A 174 3.58 15.78 1.39
N GLU A 175 4.27 16.70 0.72
CA GLU A 175 5.73 16.85 0.83
C GLU A 175 6.18 17.17 2.26
N ARG A 176 5.44 18.04 2.97
CA ARG A 176 5.70 18.36 4.38
C ARG A 176 5.55 17.13 5.27
N TRP A 177 4.50 16.35 5.06
CA TRP A 177 4.26 15.11 5.81
C TRP A 177 5.33 14.06 5.53
N VAL A 178 5.66 13.80 4.26
CA VAL A 178 6.72 12.87 3.88
C VAL A 178 8.05 13.29 4.49
N ARG A 179 8.35 14.60 4.46
CA ARG A 179 9.54 15.15 5.11
C ARG A 179 9.56 14.88 6.61
N ALA A 180 8.43 15.05 7.29
CA ALA A 180 8.35 14.87 8.74
C ALA A 180 8.40 13.40 9.20
N VAL A 181 8.03 12.45 8.34
CA VAL A 181 7.88 11.03 8.73
C VAL A 181 8.96 10.13 8.14
N ALA A 182 9.39 10.41 6.92
CA ALA A 182 10.14 9.44 6.12
C ALA A 182 11.44 9.98 5.51
N VAL A 183 11.75 11.28 5.62
CA VAL A 183 13.04 11.83 5.15
C VAL A 183 14.03 11.84 6.31
N LEU A 184 15.30 11.50 6.06
CA LEU A 184 16.33 11.50 7.10
C LEU A 184 16.47 12.88 7.78
N PRO A 185 16.70 12.92 9.11
CA PRO A 185 17.03 11.80 10.00
C PRO A 185 15.84 10.93 10.45
N GLN A 186 14.61 11.25 10.03
CA GLN A 186 13.42 10.46 10.36
C GLN A 186 13.42 9.15 9.57
N THR A 187 13.02 8.07 10.24
CA THR A 187 13.03 6.72 9.67
C THR A 187 11.79 5.95 10.06
N VAL A 188 11.29 5.11 9.15
CA VAL A 188 10.26 4.13 9.41
C VAL A 188 10.91 2.80 9.77
N SER A 189 10.49 2.19 10.88
CA SER A 189 10.99 0.88 11.32
C SER A 189 10.08 -0.24 10.82
N ILE A 190 10.62 -1.11 9.97
CA ILE A 190 9.95 -2.27 9.42
C ILE A 190 10.42 -3.51 10.17
N ARG A 191 9.51 -4.24 10.81
CA ARG A 191 9.84 -5.53 11.44
C ARG A 191 10.04 -6.58 10.38
N LEU A 192 11.16 -7.28 10.43
CA LEU A 192 11.46 -8.38 9.50
C LEU A 192 10.94 -9.70 10.08
N PRO A 193 10.45 -10.63 9.23
CA PRO A 193 9.99 -11.93 9.69
C PRO A 193 11.12 -12.68 10.40
N SER A 194 10.81 -13.32 11.53
CA SER A 194 11.79 -14.10 12.28
C SER A 194 12.17 -15.37 11.51
N ARG A 195 13.34 -15.96 11.80
CA ARG A 195 13.75 -17.24 11.16
C ARG A 195 12.72 -18.35 11.41
N SER A 196 12.12 -18.37 12.59
CA SER A 196 11.05 -19.29 13.00
C SER A 196 9.81 -19.18 12.11
N ASP A 197 9.45 -17.97 11.67
CA ASP A 197 8.28 -17.76 10.79
C ASP A 197 8.51 -18.33 9.38
N ARG A 198 9.77 -18.35 8.92
CA ARG A 198 10.12 -18.84 7.57
C ARG A 198 10.04 -20.36 7.45
N SER A 199 10.34 -21.10 8.52
CA SER A 199 10.25 -22.56 8.52
C SER A 199 8.81 -23.05 8.42
N LEU A 200 7.86 -22.34 9.03
CA LEU A 200 6.43 -22.66 8.94
C LEU A 200 5.88 -22.39 7.54
N ALA A 201 6.20 -21.24 6.94
CA ALA A 201 5.73 -20.89 5.60
C ALA A 201 6.30 -21.78 4.47
N LEU A 202 7.49 -22.36 4.67
CA LEU A 202 8.07 -23.33 3.73
C LEU A 202 7.47 -24.74 3.88
N HIS A 203 7.08 -25.14 5.10
CA HIS A 203 6.43 -26.43 5.31
C HIS A 203 5.00 -26.47 4.73
N GLU A 204 4.21 -25.41 4.90
CA GLU A 204 2.85 -25.35 4.32
C GLU A 204 2.87 -25.46 2.78
N ARG A 205 3.89 -24.88 2.11
CA ARG A 205 4.02 -24.97 0.64
C ARG A 205 4.49 -26.34 0.15
N ALA A 206 5.21 -27.10 0.97
CA ALA A 206 5.62 -28.46 0.62
C ALA A 206 4.41 -29.42 0.63
N ASP A 207 3.52 -29.28 1.61
CA ASP A 207 2.30 -30.11 1.72
C ASP A 207 1.27 -29.81 0.60
N GLU A 208 1.22 -28.57 0.09
CA GLU A 208 0.37 -28.22 -1.06
C GLU A 208 0.92 -28.77 -2.39
N GLY A 209 2.24 -28.85 -2.55
CA GLY A 209 2.90 -29.42 -3.72
C GLY A 209 2.73 -30.93 -3.85
N GLU A 210 2.67 -31.65 -2.72
CA GLU A 210 2.54 -33.12 -2.71
C GLU A 210 1.10 -33.59 -3.01
N ARG A 211 0.09 -32.79 -2.65
CA ARG A 211 -1.32 -33.07 -3.01
C ARG A 211 -1.63 -32.85 -4.49
N ALA A 212 -0.86 -32.03 -5.19
CA ALA A 212 -1.04 -31.79 -6.63
C ALA A 212 -0.51 -32.94 -7.50
N HIS A 213 0.40 -33.78 -6.99
CA HIS A 213 1.00 -34.89 -7.73
C HIS A 213 0.39 -36.27 -7.45
N GLY A 214 -0.50 -36.40 -6.47
CA GLY A 214 -1.18 -37.66 -6.13
C GLY A 214 -2.53 -37.91 -6.81
N ALA A 215 -2.94 -37.08 -7.77
CA ALA A 215 -4.25 -37.14 -8.44
C ALA A 215 -4.17 -37.44 -9.95
N LEU A 216 -3.13 -38.14 -10.39
CA LEU A 216 -3.02 -38.72 -11.74
C LEU A 216 -3.03 -40.24 -11.67
#